data_AF-A0A522EBM7-F1
#
_entry.id   AF-A0A522EBM7-F1
#
_cell.length_a   1.000
_cell.length_b   1.000
_cell.length_c   1.000
_cell.angle_alpha   90.00
_cell.angle_beta   90.00
_cell.angle_gamma   90.00
#
_symmetry.space_group_name_H-M   'P 1'
#
loop_
_entity.id
_entity.type
_entity.pdbx_description
1 polymer ?
#
loop_
_entity_poly.entity_id
_entity_poly.type
_entity_poly.pdbx_seq_one_letter_code
_entity_poly.pdbx_strand_id
1 'polypeptide(L)' 'HITKADTWDEFVKLLEEKGGFISAHWDGSAETEAEIKEKTKATIRCIPMNNPQEDGKCILTGKPSKQRVLFALAY' A
#
# COMPACT_ATOMS: atom_id res chain seq x y z
N HIS A 1 -0.10 -11.92 -9.21
CA HIS A 1 -0.85 -12.27 -7.98
C HIS A 1 -0.90 -11.02 -7.12
N ILE A 2 -2.07 -10.65 -6.59
CA ILE A 2 -2.21 -9.46 -5.72
C ILE A 2 -2.40 -9.97 -4.30
N THR A 3 -1.55 -9.55 -3.38
CA THR A 3 -1.67 -9.90 -1.96
C THR A 3 -2.22 -8.73 -1.18
N LYS A 4 -3.18 -8.94 -0.30
CA LYS A 4 -3.72 -7.87 0.56
C LYS A 4 -2.87 -7.73 1.81
N ALA A 5 -2.64 -6.49 2.25
CA ALA A 5 -1.99 -6.18 3.52
C ALA A 5 -2.83 -5.15 4.28
N ASP A 6 -3.08 -5.42 5.55
CA ASP A 6 -3.88 -4.57 6.43
C ASP A 6 -3.03 -3.90 7.52
N THR A 7 -1.78 -4.37 7.72
CA THR A 7 -0.82 -3.82 8.68
C THR A 7 0.50 -3.46 8.01
N TRP A 8 1.25 -2.53 8.63
CA TRP A 8 2.60 -2.16 8.18
C TRP A 8 3.57 -3.34 8.18
N ASP A 9 3.54 -4.16 9.23
CA ASP A 9 4.43 -5.31 9.37
C ASP A 9 4.19 -6.35 8.29
N GLU A 10 2.92 -6.71 8.04
CA GLU A 10 2.56 -7.59 6.93
C GLU A 10 2.96 -7.00 5.58
N PHE A 11 2.77 -5.69 5.39
CA PHE A 11 3.15 -5.04 4.15
C PHE A 11 4.66 -5.17 3.88
N VAL A 12 5.50 -4.89 4.87
CA VAL A 12 6.97 -5.04 4.76
C VAL A 12 7.35 -6.50 4.51
N LYS A 13 6.81 -7.41 5.32
CA LYS A 13 7.08 -8.84 5.19
C LYS A 13 6.69 -9.39 3.81
N LEU A 14 5.53 -8.98 3.30
CA LEU A 14 5.06 -9.38 1.97
C LEU A 14 5.92 -8.82 0.84
N LEU A 15 6.44 -7.60 0.98
CA LEU A 15 7.39 -7.03 0.02
C LEU A 15 8.68 -7.85 -0.05
N GLU A 16 9.20 -8.29 1.09
CA GLU A 16 10.44 -9.06 1.18
C GLU A 16 10.27 -10.54 0.80
N GLU A 17 9.22 -11.21 1.28
CA GLU A 17 9.03 -12.65 1.06
C GLU A 17 8.43 -12.99 -0.30
N LYS A 18 7.36 -12.30 -0.70
CA LYS A 18 6.63 -12.59 -1.95
C LYS A 18 6.98 -11.63 -3.07
N GLY A 19 7.17 -10.36 -2.74
CA GLY A 19 7.24 -9.28 -3.71
C GLY A 19 5.96 -9.17 -4.56
N GLY A 20 6.08 -8.52 -5.71
CA GLY A 20 4.96 -8.31 -6.64
C GLY A 20 4.03 -7.17 -6.21
N PHE A 21 2.73 -7.32 -6.48
CA PHE A 21 1.72 -6.30 -6.20
C PHE A 21 1.04 -6.55 -4.85
N ILE A 22 1.09 -5.55 -3.98
CA ILE A 22 0.46 -5.57 -2.66
C ILE A 22 -0.65 -4.54 -2.62
N SER A 23 -1.85 -4.99 -2.29
CA SER A 23 -3.03 -4.15 -2.11
C SER A 23 -3.13 -3.71 -0.65
N ALA A 24 -2.88 -2.43 -0.40
CA ALA A 24 -2.90 -1.84 0.93
C ALA A 24 -3.65 -0.51 0.95
N HIS A 25 -4.19 -0.17 2.12
CA HIS A 25 -4.84 1.12 2.32
C HIS A 25 -3.82 2.26 2.36
N TRP A 26 -4.13 3.32 1.62
CA TRP A 26 -3.34 4.54 1.55
C TRP A 26 -4.27 5.74 1.72
N ASP A 27 -3.81 6.75 2.46
CA ASP A 27 -4.62 7.92 2.79
C ASP A 27 -4.68 8.98 1.68
N GLY A 28 -3.92 8.80 0.58
CA GLY A 28 -3.90 9.74 -0.54
C GLY A 28 -2.85 10.84 -0.42
N SER A 29 -2.10 10.90 0.69
CA SER A 29 -1.06 11.91 0.90
C SER A 29 0.26 11.50 0.25
N ALA A 30 0.87 12.45 -0.47
CA ALA A 30 2.21 12.29 -1.05
C ALA A 30 3.28 12.09 0.03
N GLU A 31 3.11 12.67 1.22
CA GLU A 31 4.01 12.46 2.37
C GLU A 31 4.08 10.99 2.77
N THR A 32 2.92 10.34 2.88
CA THR A 32 2.83 8.90 3.18
C THR A 32 3.50 8.08 2.08
N GLU A 33 3.28 8.41 0.80
CA GLU A 33 3.93 7.69 -0.30
C GLU A 33 5.46 7.81 -0.23
N ALA A 34 5.98 9.00 0.02
CA ALA A 34 7.41 9.24 0.18
C ALA A 34 7.97 8.44 1.36
N GLU A 35 7.29 8.44 2.50
CA GLU A 35 7.73 7.70 3.69
C GLU A 35 7.71 6.17 3.46
N ILE A 36 6.69 5.63 2.77
CA ILE A 36 6.67 4.22 2.36
C ILE A 36 7.86 3.92 1.46
N LYS A 37 8.11 4.77 0.46
CA LYS A 37 9.22 4.60 -0.48
C LYS A 37 10.57 4.65 0.23
N GLU A 38 10.77 5.54 1.20
CA GLU A 38 12.02 5.61 1.97
C GLU A 38 12.22 4.38 2.85
N LYS A 39 11.14 3.87 3.47
CA LYS A 39 11.22 2.70 4.36
C LYS A 39 11.33 1.37 3.61
N THR A 40 10.67 1.21 2.46
CA THR A 40 10.52 -0.09 1.79
C THR A 40 10.89 -0.09 0.32
N LYS A 41 11.18 1.07 -0.28
CA LYS A 41 11.38 1.27 -1.74
C LYS A 41 10.16 0.92 -2.60
N ALA A 42 9.02 0.63 -1.98
CA ALA A 42 7.78 0.40 -2.71
C ALA A 42 7.13 1.72 -3.13
N THR A 43 6.55 1.74 -4.32
CA THR A 43 5.75 2.87 -4.83
C THR A 43 4.39 2.39 -5.32
N ILE A 44 3.45 3.34 -5.41
CA ILE A 44 2.11 3.07 -5.94
C ILE A 44 2.23 2.86 -7.46
N ARG A 45 1.88 1.68 -7.95
CA ARG A 45 1.94 1.34 -9.38
C ARG A 45 0.59 1.50 -10.06
N CYS A 46 -0.50 1.32 -9.33
CA CYS A 46 -1.84 1.42 -9.86
C CYS A 46 -2.85 1.76 -8.77
N ILE A 47 -3.75 2.70 -9.07
CA ILE A 47 -4.91 3.04 -8.26
C ILE A 47 -6.14 2.54 -9.02
N PRO A 48 -6.76 1.42 -8.61
CA PRO A 48 -7.87 0.84 -9.34
C PRO A 48 -9.11 1.73 -9.25
N MET A 49 -9.53 2.31 -10.37
CA MET A 49 -10.69 3.22 -10.43
C MET A 49 -12.05 2.55 -10.16
N ASN A 50 -12.17 1.24 -10.38
CA ASN A 50 -13.41 0.49 -10.20
C ASN A 50 -13.30 -0.55 -9.07
N ASN A 51 -12.55 -0.20 -8.00
CA ASN A 51 -12.44 -1.04 -6.82
C ASN A 51 -13.63 -0.77 -5.87
N PRO A 52 -14.11 -1.78 -5.11
CA PRO A 52 -14.99 -1.51 -3.98
C PRO A 52 -14.38 -0.44 -3.08
N GLN A 53 -15.16 0.61 -2.81
CA GLN A 53 -14.79 1.60 -1.81
C GLN A 53 -14.93 0.93 -0.45
N GLU A 54 -13.79 0.62 0.14
CA GLU A 54 -13.68 -0.01 1.45
C GLU A 54 -13.09 1.06 2.37
N ASP A 55 -13.86 1.46 3.38
CA ASP A 55 -13.34 2.31 4.44
C ASP A 55 -12.36 1.49 5.29
N GLY A 56 -11.12 1.92 5.29
CA GLY A 56 -10.04 1.32 6.05
C GLY A 56 -9.13 2.38 6.63
N LYS A 57 -7.95 1.94 7.07
CA LYS A 57 -6.93 2.82 7.65
C LYS A 57 -5.65 2.64 6.88
N CYS A 58 -4.97 3.75 6.60
CA CYS A 58 -3.66 3.71 5.98
C CYS A 58 -2.71 2.84 6.80
N ILE A 59 -2.01 1.93 6.13
CA ILE A 59 -1.08 0.99 6.77
C ILE A 59 0.04 1.68 7.56
N LEU A 60 0.40 2.91 7.20
CA LEU A 60 1.50 3.65 7.82
C LEU A 60 1.01 4.66 8.85
N THR A 61 0.12 5.57 8.44
CA THR A 61 -0.29 6.71 9.27
C THR A 61 -1.53 6.44 10.11
N GLY A 62 -2.26 5.35 9.84
CA GLY A 62 -3.54 5.05 10.49
C GLY A 62 -4.69 6.00 10.09
N LYS A 63 -4.44 6.97 9.20
CA LYS A 63 -5.46 7.89 8.66
C LYS A 63 -6.56 7.13 7.91
N PRO A 64 -7.79 7.65 7.85
CA PRO A 64 -8.86 7.02 7.10
C PRO A 64 -8.52 6.94 5.60
N SER A 65 -8.78 5.78 5.00
CA SER A 65 -8.55 5.50 3.59
C SER A 65 -9.83 4.95 2.99
N LYS A 66 -10.23 5.43 1.81
CA LYS A 66 -11.48 5.04 1.14
C LYS A 66 -11.33 3.88 0.16
N GLN A 67 -10.08 3.50 -0.15
CA GLN A 67 -9.78 2.47 -1.13
C GLN A 67 -8.37 1.92 -0.93
N ARG A 68 -8.13 0.70 -1.40
CA ARG A 68 -6.79 0.10 -1.43
C ARG A 68 -6.10 0.43 -2.75
N VAL A 69 -4.80 0.71 -2.68
CA VAL A 69 -3.94 0.94 -3.84
C VAL A 69 -2.92 -0.18 -3.98
N LEU A 70 -2.40 -0.36 -5.19
CA LEU A 70 -1.41 -1.39 -5.47
C LEU A 70 0.01 -0.82 -5.36
N PHE A 71 0.75 -1.31 -4.39
CA PHE A 71 2.17 -1.06 -4.21
C PHE A 71 3.00 -2.16 -4.86
N ALA A 72 4.17 -1.80 -5.39
CA ALA A 72 5.21 -2.76 -5.74
C ALA A 72 6.59 -2.13 -5.54
N LEU A 73 7.63 -2.97 -5.40
CA LEU A 73 9.01 -2.52 -5.43
C LEU A 73 9.33 -1.85 -6.77
N ALA A 74 9.82 -0.61 -6.71
CA ALA A 74 10.43 0.06 -7.85
C ALA A 74 11.94 -0.23 -7.83
N TYR A 75 12.43 -0.91 -8.87
CA TYR A 75 13.85 -1.16 -9.09
C TYR A 75 14.61 0.14 -9.38
#